data_AF-A0A536CMT9-F1
#
_entry.id   AF-A0A536CMT9-F1
#
_cell.length_a   1.000
_cell.length_b   1.000
_cell.length_c   1.000
_cell.angle_alpha   90.00
_cell.angle_beta   90.00
_cell.angle_gamma   90.00
#
_symmetry.space_group_name_H-M   'P 1'
#
loop_
_entity.id
_entity.type
_entity.pdbx_description
1 polymer ?
#
loop_
_entity_poly.entity_id
_entity_poly.type
_entity_poly.pdbx_seq_one_letter_code
_entity_poly.pdbx_strand_id
1 'polypeptide(L)'
;MDEFARFVRAPVGSQLAAGEPVHPPASEAHHPAPPMSIAPATFELRFMKLHSEGRFDDMWEMLAEDAQRAWGGREAFIRDMPRMGDNTELLDVQVLNVKVLESWTDSRHERRYRNVAQVMLRYRVREQWRDWTLDRQVHLIPAAGGWRTLCYPPKVKSAAQSR
;
A
#
# COMPACT_ATOMS: atom_id res chain seq x y z
N MET A 1 -46.72 -1.74 -22.14
CA MET A 1 -47.43 -1.37 -23.38
C MET A 1 -46.40 -0.74 -24.29
N ASP A 2 -46.27 -1.36 -25.47
CA ASP A 2 -45.97 -0.78 -26.78
C ASP A 2 -46.01 0.76 -26.82
N GLU A 3 -45.21 1.45 -27.64
CA GLU A 3 -45.36 1.31 -29.08
C GLU A 3 -44.19 1.99 -29.80
N PHE A 4 -43.52 1.20 -30.62
CA PHE A 4 -42.76 1.69 -31.76
C PHE A 4 -43.62 2.60 -32.64
N ALA A 5 -42.97 3.61 -33.20
CA ALA A 5 -43.32 4.29 -34.45
C ALA A 5 -44.10 5.60 -34.33
N ARG A 6 -43.36 6.69 -34.53
CA ARG A 6 -43.80 7.74 -35.45
C ARG A 6 -42.75 7.93 -36.55
N PHE A 7 -43.06 7.33 -37.70
CA PHE A 7 -42.50 7.64 -39.03
C PHE A 7 -42.61 9.17 -39.32
N VAL A 8 -41.86 9.81 -40.23
CA VAL A 8 -41.91 9.68 -41.70
C VAL A 8 -40.87 10.65 -42.34
N ARG A 9 -40.05 10.12 -43.28
CA ARG A 9 -39.41 10.66 -44.54
C ARG A 9 -38.67 12.03 -44.53
N ALA A 10 -37.36 12.08 -44.82
CA ALA A 10 -36.60 12.00 -46.12
C ALA A 10 -36.33 13.41 -46.72
N PRO A 11 -35.16 13.71 -47.34
CA PRO A 11 -34.66 13.02 -48.53
C PRO A 11 -33.15 12.73 -48.59
N VAL A 12 -32.81 11.80 -49.50
CA VAL A 12 -31.45 11.56 -50.02
C VAL A 12 -31.03 12.75 -50.88
N GLY A 13 -29.83 13.27 -50.63
CA GLY A 13 -29.18 14.28 -51.45
C GLY A 13 -27.66 14.19 -51.25
N SER A 14 -26.98 13.72 -52.29
CA SER A 14 -25.53 13.51 -52.39
C SER A 14 -24.69 14.71 -51.94
N GLN A 15 -23.66 14.48 -51.12
CA GLN A 15 -22.25 14.81 -51.45
C GLN A 15 -21.29 14.52 -50.27
N LEU A 16 -20.18 13.84 -50.63
CA LEU A 16 -18.81 14.04 -50.14
C LEU A 16 -18.55 14.05 -48.62
N ALA A 17 -17.90 13.00 -48.12
CA ALA A 17 -16.65 13.13 -47.37
C ALA A 17 -16.07 11.74 -47.08
N ALA A 18 -14.75 11.66 -47.10
CA ALA A 18 -13.95 10.48 -46.83
C ALA A 18 -14.35 9.82 -45.51
N GLY A 19 -14.37 8.48 -45.49
CA GLY A 19 -14.58 7.71 -44.27
C GLY A 19 -13.49 8.03 -43.24
N GLU A 20 -13.89 8.58 -42.10
CA GLU A 20 -13.07 8.54 -40.90
C GLU A 20 -12.98 7.07 -40.43
N PRO A 21 -11.78 6.50 -40.26
CA PRO A 21 -11.65 5.23 -39.59
C PRO A 21 -12.02 5.40 -38.12
N VAL A 22 -13.04 4.65 -37.68
CA VAL A 22 -13.37 4.45 -36.27
C VAL A 22 -12.14 3.89 -35.57
N HIS A 23 -11.46 4.72 -34.78
CA HIS A 23 -10.41 4.28 -33.89
C HIS A 23 -11.04 3.41 -32.78
N PRO A 24 -10.53 2.20 -32.52
CA PRO A 24 -10.92 1.47 -31.32
C PRO A 24 -10.45 2.24 -30.06
N PRO A 25 -11.12 2.10 -28.90
CA PRO A 25 -10.64 2.71 -27.68
C PRO A 25 -9.22 2.22 -27.42
N ALA A 26 -8.31 3.17 -27.18
CA ALA A 26 -6.92 2.89 -26.85
C ALA A 26 -6.90 1.86 -25.71
N SER A 27 -6.45 0.64 -26.02
CA SER A 27 -6.08 -0.32 -24.99
C SER A 27 -5.08 0.39 -24.09
N GLU A 28 -5.43 0.56 -22.81
CA GLU A 28 -4.49 1.04 -21.81
C GLU A 28 -3.19 0.27 -21.98
N ALA A 29 -2.12 1.01 -22.26
CA ALA A 29 -0.80 0.45 -22.41
C ALA A 29 -0.50 -0.29 -21.11
N HIS A 30 -0.48 -1.62 -21.16
CA HIS A 30 0.17 -2.44 -20.16
C HIS A 30 1.64 -2.04 -20.21
N HIS A 31 2.03 -1.05 -19.41
CA HIS A 31 3.42 -0.72 -19.21
C HIS A 31 4.05 -1.93 -18.51
N PRO A 32 4.92 -2.72 -19.16
CA PRO A 32 5.71 -3.69 -18.43
C PRO A 32 6.55 -2.91 -17.40
N ALA A 33 6.45 -3.31 -16.14
CA ALA A 33 7.17 -2.65 -15.05
C ALA A 33 8.68 -2.63 -15.37
N PRO A 34 9.37 -1.48 -15.21
CA PRO A 34 10.80 -1.39 -15.45
C PRO A 34 11.58 -2.33 -14.50
N PRO A 35 12.77 -2.81 -14.91
CA PRO A 35 13.50 -3.86 -14.22
C PRO A 35 14.00 -3.42 -12.83
N MET A 36 13.55 -4.16 -11.81
CA MET A 36 14.11 -4.41 -10.46
C MET A 36 15.10 -3.39 -9.88
N SER A 37 14.63 -2.17 -9.58
CA SER A 37 14.80 -1.66 -8.22
C SER A 37 13.54 -2.06 -7.48
N ILE A 38 13.61 -3.06 -6.59
CA ILE A 38 12.43 -3.66 -5.96
C ILE A 38 11.53 -2.54 -5.41
N ALA A 39 10.31 -2.42 -5.94
CA ALA A 39 9.43 -1.30 -5.66
C ALA A 39 9.18 -1.16 -4.14
N PRO A 40 9.11 0.06 -3.57
CA PRO A 40 8.91 0.24 -2.13
C PRO A 40 7.72 -0.55 -1.57
N ALA A 41 6.66 -0.64 -2.36
CA ALA A 41 5.48 -1.41 -2.00
C ALA A 41 5.75 -2.91 -1.83
N THR A 42 6.67 -3.50 -2.60
CA THR A 42 7.07 -4.91 -2.44
C THR A 42 7.70 -5.18 -1.07
N PHE A 43 8.44 -4.21 -0.50
CA PHE A 43 8.97 -4.34 0.85
C PHE A 43 7.86 -4.32 1.88
N GLU A 44 6.87 -3.44 1.75
CA GLU A 44 5.73 -3.42 2.67
C GLU A 44 4.89 -4.71 2.57
N LEU A 45 4.62 -5.19 1.36
CA LEU A 45 3.91 -6.45 1.13
C LEU A 45 4.65 -7.63 1.77
N ARG A 46 5.98 -7.71 1.61
CA ARG A 46 6.80 -8.74 2.26
C ARG A 46 6.79 -8.59 3.77
N PHE A 47 6.86 -7.37 4.30
CA PHE A 47 6.82 -7.11 5.73
C PHE A 47 5.50 -7.63 6.35
N MET A 48 4.37 -7.37 5.69
CA MET A 48 3.06 -7.82 6.17
C MET A 48 2.86 -9.33 6.02
N LYS A 49 3.41 -9.94 4.97
CA LYS A 49 3.44 -11.39 4.84
C LYS A 49 4.23 -12.06 5.97
N LEU A 50 5.42 -11.54 6.29
CA LEU A 50 6.21 -12.07 7.41
C LEU A 50 5.49 -11.86 8.75
N HIS A 51 4.75 -10.76 8.90
CA HIS A 51 3.94 -10.48 10.08
C HIS A 51 2.83 -11.51 10.29
N SER A 52 2.09 -11.84 9.22
CA SER A 52 1.04 -12.86 9.27
C SER A 52 1.60 -14.27 9.49
N GLU A 53 2.82 -14.54 9.02
CA GLU A 53 3.52 -15.83 9.21
C GLU A 53 4.23 -15.93 10.58
N GLY A 54 4.20 -14.88 11.41
CA GLY A 54 4.90 -14.84 12.69
C GLY A 54 6.43 -14.86 12.58
N ARG A 55 6.98 -14.54 11.40
CA ARG A 55 8.41 -14.55 11.10
C ARG A 55 9.10 -13.25 11.54
N PHE A 56 8.99 -12.93 12.82
CA PHE A 56 9.52 -11.70 13.40
C PHE A 56 11.04 -11.56 13.24
N ASP A 57 11.75 -12.68 13.24
CA ASP A 57 13.18 -12.75 12.94
C ASP A 57 13.56 -12.14 11.59
N ASP A 58 12.78 -12.41 10.55
CA ASP A 58 13.00 -11.87 9.21
C ASP A 58 12.47 -10.45 9.08
N MET A 59 11.38 -10.11 9.80
CA MET A 59 10.87 -8.75 9.84
C MET A 59 11.90 -7.78 10.42
N TRP A 60 12.64 -8.22 11.44
CA TRP A 60 13.70 -7.42 12.06
C TRP A 60 14.72 -6.90 11.04
N GLU A 61 15.13 -7.74 10.09
CA GLU A 61 16.09 -7.38 9.03
C GLU A 61 15.53 -6.33 8.04
N MET A 62 14.21 -6.14 8.02
CA MET A 62 13.52 -5.16 7.18
C MET A 62 13.33 -3.80 7.86
N LEU A 63 13.61 -3.67 9.16
CA LEU A 63 13.50 -2.40 9.87
C LEU A 63 14.65 -1.47 9.51
N ALA A 64 14.36 -0.17 9.54
CA ALA A 64 15.41 0.84 9.53
C ALA A 64 16.25 0.74 10.81
N GLU A 65 17.55 1.03 10.73
CA GLU A 65 18.47 0.92 11.88
C GLU A 65 18.03 1.77 13.08
N ASP A 66 17.43 2.93 12.84
CA ASP A 66 16.93 3.78 13.91
C ASP A 66 15.66 3.23 14.56
N ALA A 67 14.78 2.61 13.79
CA ALA A 67 13.67 1.83 14.33
C ALA A 67 14.18 0.64 15.15
N GLN A 68 15.17 -0.11 14.65
CA GLN A 68 15.82 -1.19 15.38
C GLN A 68 16.39 -0.71 16.73
N ARG A 69 17.11 0.43 16.73
CA ARG A 69 17.60 1.07 17.96
C ARG A 69 16.47 1.44 18.92
N ALA A 70 15.35 1.95 18.41
CA ALA A 70 14.20 2.32 19.24
C ALA A 70 13.51 1.13 19.91
N TRP A 71 13.51 -0.05 19.28
CA TRP A 71 13.02 -1.28 19.91
C TRP A 71 13.91 -1.80 21.05
N GLY A 72 15.17 -1.34 21.14
CA GLY A 72 16.12 -1.82 22.15
C GLY A 72 16.73 -3.19 21.82
N GLY A 73 16.57 -3.65 20.58
CA GLY A 73 17.16 -4.89 20.08
C GLY A 73 16.14 -5.89 19.53
N ARG A 74 16.66 -6.92 18.88
CA ARG A 74 15.88 -7.94 18.16
C ARG A 74 14.95 -8.73 19.09
N GLU A 75 15.43 -9.13 20.26
CA GLU A 75 14.63 -9.89 21.22
C GLU A 75 13.43 -9.09 21.74
N ALA A 76 13.64 -7.80 22.03
CA ALA A 76 12.56 -6.90 22.44
C ALA A 76 11.53 -6.71 21.32
N PHE A 77 11.98 -6.59 20.07
CA PHE A 77 11.08 -6.57 18.91
C PHE A 77 10.25 -7.85 18.81
N ILE A 78 10.86 -9.03 18.84
CA ILE A 78 10.15 -10.32 18.71
C ILE A 78 9.14 -10.52 19.87
N ARG A 79 9.51 -10.09 21.07
CA ARG A 79 8.64 -10.17 22.25
C ARG A 79 7.44 -9.22 22.14
N ASP A 80 7.70 -7.95 21.88
CA ASP A 80 6.75 -6.85 22.07
C ASP A 80 6.02 -6.44 20.78
N MET A 81 6.43 -6.95 19.61
CA MET A 81 5.72 -6.73 18.34
C MET A 81 4.29 -7.28 18.45
N PRO A 82 3.26 -6.44 18.24
CA PRO A 82 1.88 -6.89 18.26
C PRO A 82 1.66 -8.00 17.23
N ARG A 83 1.13 -9.13 17.65
CA ARG A 83 0.78 -10.26 16.76
C ARG A 83 -0.59 -10.01 16.14
N MET A 84 -0.85 -10.55 14.96
CA MET A 84 -2.22 -10.68 14.49
C MET A 84 -2.97 -11.59 15.47
N GLY A 85 -4.21 -11.23 15.82
CA GLY A 85 -5.01 -12.07 16.72
C GLY A 85 -5.32 -13.40 16.05
N ASP A 86 -5.55 -14.45 16.86
CA ASP A 86 -5.82 -15.82 16.34
C ASP A 86 -7.05 -15.88 15.41
N ASN A 87 -7.96 -14.92 15.54
CA ASN A 87 -9.16 -14.78 14.72
C ASN A 87 -9.04 -13.67 13.65
N THR A 88 -7.82 -13.20 13.38
CA THR A 88 -7.51 -12.15 12.41
C THR A 88 -6.70 -12.72 11.25
N GLU A 89 -7.24 -12.64 10.04
CA GLU A 89 -6.58 -13.11 8.82
C GLU A 89 -6.41 -11.93 7.84
N LEU A 90 -5.20 -11.79 7.30
CA LEU A 90 -4.94 -10.85 6.21
C LEU A 90 -5.34 -11.50 4.88
N LEU A 91 -6.43 -11.03 4.27
CA LEU A 91 -6.98 -11.62 3.05
C LEU A 91 -6.31 -11.09 1.78
N ASP A 92 -6.06 -9.78 1.73
CA ASP A 92 -5.51 -9.12 0.54
C ASP A 92 -4.82 -7.80 0.93
N VAL A 93 -3.87 -7.37 0.10
CA VAL A 93 -3.22 -6.07 0.21
C VAL A 93 -3.07 -5.44 -1.16
N GLN A 94 -3.70 -4.29 -1.35
CA GLN A 94 -3.65 -3.54 -2.60
C GLN A 94 -2.81 -2.28 -2.44
N VAL A 95 -1.95 -2.01 -3.41
CA VAL A 95 -1.16 -0.77 -3.45
C VAL A 95 -2.00 0.28 -4.17
N LEU A 96 -2.38 1.34 -3.45
CA LEU A 96 -3.21 2.42 -3.99
C LEU A 96 -2.35 3.50 -4.67
N ASN A 97 -1.22 3.85 -4.05
CA ASN A 97 -0.33 4.88 -4.55
C ASN A 97 1.08 4.72 -3.98
N VAL A 98 2.09 5.12 -4.76
CA VAL A 98 3.49 5.19 -4.34
C VAL A 98 4.05 6.54 -4.76
N LYS A 99 4.60 7.30 -3.81
CA LYS A 99 5.27 8.57 -4.07
C LYS A 99 6.60 8.63 -3.35
N VAL A 100 7.67 9.03 -4.05
CA VAL A 100 8.95 9.34 -3.41
C VAL A 100 8.99 10.83 -3.06
N LEU A 101 9.28 11.13 -1.80
CA LEU A 101 9.42 12.47 -1.24
C LEU A 101 10.91 12.78 -1.08
N GLU A 102 11.34 13.96 -1.53
CA GLU A 102 12.72 14.43 -1.31
C GLU A 102 13.07 14.46 0.19
N SER A 103 12.12 14.89 1.01
CA SER A 103 12.26 14.97 2.46
C SER A 103 10.93 14.72 3.14
N TRP A 104 10.96 14.05 4.29
CA TRP A 104 9.81 13.86 5.17
C TRP A 104 10.24 13.88 6.63
N THR A 105 9.41 14.46 7.50
CA THR A 105 9.65 14.53 8.94
C THR A 105 8.63 13.67 9.66
N ASP A 106 9.12 12.68 10.42
CA ASP A 106 8.33 11.95 11.40
C ASP A 106 8.13 12.83 12.63
N SER A 107 6.96 13.46 12.73
CA SER A 107 6.61 14.31 13.86
C SER A 107 6.48 13.54 15.18
N ARG A 108 6.22 12.23 15.14
CA ARG A 108 6.07 11.42 16.34
C ARG A 108 7.42 11.09 17.00
N HIS A 109 8.46 10.94 16.18
CA HIS A 109 9.81 10.59 16.63
C HIS A 109 10.82 11.73 16.43
N GLU A 110 10.36 12.90 15.99
CA GLU A 110 11.13 14.13 15.75
C GLU A 110 12.36 13.88 14.85
N ARG A 111 12.18 13.06 13.82
CA ARG A 111 13.25 12.65 12.89
C ARG A 111 12.95 13.08 11.47
N ARG A 112 13.96 13.56 10.76
CA ARG A 112 13.89 13.95 9.35
C ARG A 112 14.63 12.94 8.48
N TYR A 113 13.99 12.51 7.41
CA TYR A 113 14.51 11.56 6.43
C TYR A 113 14.50 12.19 5.04
N ARG A 114 15.35 11.65 4.16
CA ARG A 114 15.42 12.05 2.75
C ARG A 114 15.05 10.88 1.85
N ASN A 115 14.58 11.17 0.64
CA ASN A 115 14.23 10.19 -0.38
C ASN A 115 13.24 9.12 0.13
N VAL A 116 12.22 9.54 0.86
CA VAL A 116 11.27 8.65 1.54
C VAL A 116 10.21 8.17 0.58
N ALA A 117 9.98 6.86 0.50
CA ALA A 117 8.83 6.32 -0.19
C ALA A 117 7.60 6.39 0.74
N GLN A 118 6.62 7.18 0.34
CA GLN A 118 5.28 7.16 0.89
C GLN A 118 4.44 6.17 0.09
N VAL A 119 3.91 5.15 0.77
CA VAL A 119 3.10 4.10 0.15
C VAL A 119 1.72 4.11 0.81
N MET A 120 0.68 4.21 -0.02
CA MET A 120 -0.71 4.04 0.39
C MET A 120 -1.15 2.62 0.04
N LEU A 121 -1.62 1.87 1.03
CA LEU A 121 -2.13 0.51 0.86
C LEU A 121 -3.56 0.39 1.37
N ARG A 122 -4.32 -0.53 0.77
CA ARG A 122 -5.60 -1.01 1.28
C ARG A 122 -5.45 -2.45 1.69
N TYR A 123 -5.64 -2.70 2.97
CA TYR A 123 -5.71 -4.04 3.55
C TYR A 123 -7.15 -4.52 3.50
N ARG A 124 -7.35 -5.78 3.14
CA ARG A 124 -8.59 -6.51 3.41
C ARG A 124 -8.31 -7.52 4.50
N VAL A 125 -9.03 -7.42 5.60
CA VAL A 125 -8.83 -8.23 6.80
C VAL A 125 -10.13 -8.93 7.13
N ARG A 126 -10.02 -10.19 7.53
CA ARG A 126 -11.11 -10.91 8.19
C ARG A 126 -10.85 -10.92 9.68
N GLU A 127 -11.83 -10.50 10.46
CA GLU A 127 -11.82 -10.64 11.90
C GLU A 127 -13.09 -11.39 12.32
N GLN A 128 -12.91 -12.54 12.97
CA GLN A 128 -14.00 -13.47 13.29
C GLN A 128 -14.78 -13.87 12.02
N TRP A 129 -16.03 -13.41 11.87
CA TRP A 129 -16.90 -13.65 10.71
C TRP A 129 -17.08 -12.42 9.82
N ARG A 130 -16.35 -11.32 10.06
CA ARG A 130 -16.50 -10.06 9.31
C ARG A 130 -15.26 -9.74 8.50
N ASP A 131 -15.49 -9.50 7.22
CA ASP A 131 -14.49 -8.89 6.34
C ASP A 131 -14.61 -7.36 6.42
N TRP A 132 -13.49 -6.68 6.49
CA TRP A 132 -13.41 -5.22 6.43
C TRP A 132 -12.13 -4.77 5.72
N THR A 133 -12.11 -3.51 5.31
CA THR A 133 -10.95 -2.91 4.66
C THR A 133 -10.40 -1.76 5.46
N LEU A 134 -9.08 -1.58 5.42
CA LEU A 134 -8.38 -0.48 6.07
C LEU A 134 -7.34 0.10 5.14
N ASP A 135 -7.39 1.41 4.96
CA ASP A 135 -6.36 2.14 4.24
C ASP A 135 -5.27 2.58 5.22
N ARG A 136 -4.01 2.37 4.85
CA ARG A 136 -2.84 2.74 5.65
C ARG A 136 -1.80 3.41 4.78
N GLN A 137 -1.27 4.50 5.29
CA GLN A 137 -0.05 5.12 4.78
C GLN A 137 1.16 4.60 5.55
N VAL A 138 2.21 4.22 4.84
CA VAL A 138 3.51 3.88 5.42
C VAL A 138 4.63 4.67 4.76
N HIS A 139 5.74 4.80 5.49
CA HIS A 139 6.94 5.48 5.02
C HIS A 139 8.10 4.50 5.08
N LEU A 140 8.79 4.35 3.96
CA LEU A 140 10.01 3.56 3.86
C LEU A 140 11.18 4.47 3.52
N ILE A 141 12.34 4.16 4.08
CA ILE A 141 13.58 4.89 3.81
C ILE A 141 14.52 4.02 2.98
N PRO A 142 15.36 4.63 2.12
CA PRO A 142 16.34 3.87 1.35
C PRO A 142 17.44 3.33 2.28
N ALA A 143 17.93 2.13 1.98
CA ALA A 143 19.05 1.49 2.64
C ALA A 143 19.84 0.62 1.64
N ALA A 144 20.96 0.06 2.09
CA ALA A 144 21.70 -0.92 1.29
C ALA A 144 20.78 -2.09 0.89
N GLY A 145 20.67 -2.35 -0.41
CA GLY A 145 19.85 -3.43 -0.96
C GLY A 145 18.33 -3.16 -1.00
N GLY A 146 17.88 -1.91 -0.83
CA GLY A 146 16.50 -1.52 -1.12
C GLY A 146 15.87 -0.60 -0.08
N TRP A 147 14.67 -0.94 0.39
CA TRP A 147 13.88 -0.11 1.30
C TRP A 147 13.82 -0.71 2.71
N ARG A 148 13.63 0.14 3.72
CA ARG A 148 13.45 -0.26 5.12
C ARG A 148 12.23 0.41 5.73
N THR A 149 11.48 -0.36 6.51
CA THR A 149 10.23 0.08 7.13
C THR A 149 10.51 0.81 8.44
N LEU A 150 9.87 1.98 8.62
CA LEU A 150 9.88 2.73 9.88
C LEU A 150 8.82 2.19 10.85
N CYS A 151 9.05 0.99 11.38
CA CYS A 151 8.18 0.34 12.37
C CYS A 151 8.74 0.58 13.77
N TYR A 152 8.20 1.56 14.49
CA TYR A 152 8.60 1.92 15.86
C TYR A 152 7.77 1.17 16.92
N PRO A 153 8.32 0.95 18.13
CA PRO A 153 7.56 0.35 19.22
C PRO A 153 6.30 1.16 19.55
N PRO A 154 5.20 0.49 19.92
CA PRO A 154 4.05 1.18 20.45
C PRO A 154 4.49 1.94 21.72
N LYS A 155 4.02 3.19 21.89
CA LYS A 155 4.23 3.88 23.16
C LYS A 155 3.55 3.06 24.24
N VAL A 156 4.31 2.57 25.22
CA VAL A 156 3.73 2.00 26.44
C VAL A 156 2.93 3.12 27.06
N LYS A 157 1.60 3.00 27.07
CA LYS A 157 0.78 3.89 27.90
C LYS A 157 1.22 3.61 29.32
N SER A 158 1.99 4.50 29.94
CA SER A 158 2.17 4.46 31.38
C SER A 158 0.77 4.52 31.98
N ALA A 159 0.28 3.41 32.51
CA ALA A 159 -0.86 3.43 33.40
C ALA A 159 -0.42 4.33 34.57
N ALA A 160 -0.93 5.56 34.59
CA ALA A 160 -0.78 6.43 35.73
C ALA A 160 -1.36 5.66 36.92
N GLN A 161 -0.49 5.18 37.80
CA GLN A 161 -0.89 4.66 39.09
C GLN A 161 -1.60 5.80 39.81
N SER A 162 -2.91 5.66 39.96
CA SER A 162 -3.70 6.46 40.88
C SER A 162 -3.10 6.32 42.27
N ARG A 163 -2.77 7.45 42.89
CA ARG A 163 -2.71 7.60 44.34
C ARG A 163 -3.74 8.63 44.73
#